data_AF-A0A7Y4YS69-F1
#
_entry.id   AF-A0A7Y4YS69-F1
#
_cell.length_a   1.000
_cell.length_b   1.000
_cell.length_c   1.000
_cell.angle_alpha   90.00
_cell.angle_beta   90.00
_cell.angle_gamma   90.00
#
_symmetry.space_group_name_H-M   'P 1'
#
loop_
_entity.id
_entity.type
_entity.pdbx_description
1 polymer ?
#
loop_
_entity_poly.entity_id
_entity_poly.type
_entity_poly.pdbx_seq_one_letter_code
_entity_poly.pdbx_strand_id
1 'polypeptide(L)'
;MTTNNELTITRTFDAPRALVWQAWTDPKHIEQWWGPNGFTGKPCTLDLRAGGLFDLTLCAPDGTSYPCRGMFHEIVEPERIVYDG
;
A
#
# COMPACT_ATOMS: atom_id res chain seq x y z
N MET A 1 -25.52 13.97 12.91
CA MET A 1 -24.84 12.72 13.29
C MET A 1 -23.60 12.64 12.41
N THR A 2 -22.41 12.84 12.96
CA THR A 2 -21.16 12.57 12.24
C THR A 2 -21.01 11.06 12.16
N THR A 3 -21.29 10.47 11.00
CA THR A 3 -20.98 9.05 10.78
C THR A 3 -19.46 8.94 10.73
N ASN A 4 -18.89 8.26 11.72
CA ASN A 4 -17.48 7.99 11.77
C ASN A 4 -17.18 6.88 10.74
N ASN A 5 -16.82 7.27 9.51
CA ASN A 5 -16.57 6.36 8.39
C ASN A 5 -15.17 5.73 8.49
N GLU A 6 -14.84 5.17 9.66
CA GLU A 6 -13.55 4.56 9.96
C GLU A 6 -13.64 3.04 9.88
N LEU A 7 -12.65 2.42 9.23
CA LEU A 7 -12.48 0.97 9.17
C LEU A 7 -11.15 0.60 9.81
N THR A 8 -11.18 -0.25 10.83
CA THR A 8 -9.96 -0.79 11.47
C THR A 8 -9.80 -2.27 11.14
N ILE A 9 -8.62 -2.64 10.63
CA ILE A 9 -8.25 -4.03 10.33
C ILE A 9 -7.01 -4.38 11.15
N THR A 10 -7.05 -5.50 11.86
CA THR A 10 -5.90 -6.05 12.59
C THR A 10 -5.60 -7.46 12.10
N ARG A 11 -4.33 -7.73 11.79
CA ARG A 11 -3.83 -9.07 11.44
C ARG A 11 -2.53 -9.36 12.16
N THR A 12 -2.34 -10.62 12.54
CA THR A 12 -1.09 -11.14 13.12
C THR A 12 -0.37 -11.96 12.05
N PHE A 13 0.93 -11.75 11.89
CA PHE A 13 1.77 -12.49 10.96
C PHE A 13 2.88 -13.19 11.73
N ASP A 14 3.13 -14.46 11.41
CA ASP A 14 4.30 -15.20 11.87
C ASP A 14 5.52 -14.85 11.01
N ALA A 15 5.93 -13.58 11.09
CA ALA A 15 7.03 -13.01 10.32
C ALA A 15 7.70 -11.86 11.08
N PRO A 16 9.00 -11.60 10.86
CA PRO A 16 9.66 -10.44 11.43
C PRO A 16 9.04 -9.12 10.97
N ARG A 17 8.96 -8.13 11.88
CA ARG A 17 8.43 -6.78 11.60
C ARG A 17 9.09 -6.14 10.37
N ALA A 18 10.40 -6.33 10.20
CA ALA A 18 11.14 -5.80 9.06
C ALA A 18 10.68 -6.38 7.72
N LEU A 19 10.29 -7.65 7.67
CA LEU A 19 9.77 -8.28 6.45
C LEU A 19 8.37 -7.77 6.12
N VAL A 20 7.52 -7.59 7.13
CA VAL A 20 6.21 -6.95 6.96
C VAL A 20 6.38 -5.53 6.45
N TRP A 21 7.32 -4.75 7.02
CA TRP A 21 7.63 -3.41 6.53
C TRP A 21 8.04 -3.40 5.06
N GLN A 22 8.93 -4.31 4.66
CA GLN A 22 9.35 -4.45 3.25
C GLN A 22 8.17 -4.76 2.33
N ALA A 23 7.19 -5.56 2.77
CA ALA A 23 6.00 -5.82 1.98
C ALA A 23 5.24 -4.53 1.63
N TRP A 24 5.24 -3.53 2.52
CA TRP A 24 4.56 -2.24 2.33
C TRP A 24 5.42 -1.14 1.70
N THR A 25 6.72 -1.36 1.52
CA THR A 25 7.66 -0.31 1.11
C THR A 25 8.50 -0.66 -0.12
N ASP A 26 8.74 -1.94 -0.38
CA ASP A 26 9.43 -2.36 -1.61
C ASP A 26 8.44 -2.46 -2.77
N PRO A 27 8.65 -1.70 -3.88
CA PRO A 27 7.81 -1.78 -5.07
C PRO A 27 7.57 -3.22 -5.56
N LYS A 28 8.61 -4.07 -5.53
CA LYS A 28 8.53 -5.46 -6.01
C LYS A 28 7.58 -6.31 -5.17
N HIS A 29 7.44 -6.00 -3.89
CA HIS A 29 6.49 -6.70 -3.02
C HIS A 29 5.08 -6.14 -3.21
N ILE A 30 4.92 -4.81 -3.26
CA ILE A 30 3.62 -4.14 -3.46
C ILE A 30 2.90 -4.64 -4.71
N GLU A 31 3.65 -4.82 -5.80
CA GLU A 31 3.15 -5.35 -7.07
C GLU A 31 2.43 -6.71 -6.94
N GLN A 32 2.73 -7.48 -5.89
CA GLN A 32 2.20 -8.83 -5.70
C GLN A 32 0.97 -8.90 -4.79
N TRP A 33 0.72 -7.93 -3.91
CA TRP A 33 -0.29 -8.09 -2.85
C TRP A 33 -1.24 -6.92 -2.60
N TRP A 34 -0.96 -5.71 -3.11
CA TRP A 34 -1.74 -4.51 -2.76
C TRP A 34 -3.22 -4.58 -3.19
N GLY A 35 -3.49 -5.29 -4.29
CA GLY A 35 -4.85 -5.49 -4.78
C GLY A 35 -5.59 -6.65 -4.11
N PRO A 36 -6.92 -6.75 -4.29
CA PRO A 36 -7.67 -7.95 -3.93
C PRO A 36 -7.10 -9.20 -4.61
N ASN A 37 -7.41 -10.38 -4.06
CA ASN A 37 -6.98 -11.64 -4.65
C ASN A 37 -7.34 -11.72 -6.15
N GLY A 38 -6.36 -12.08 -6.99
CA GLY A 38 -6.48 -12.13 -8.44
C GLY A 38 -6.05 -10.86 -9.17
N PHE A 39 -5.85 -9.74 -8.46
CA PHE A 39 -5.25 -8.53 -9.05
C PHE A 39 -3.73 -8.63 -9.06
N THR A 40 -3.11 -8.02 -10.06
CA THR A 40 -1.64 -7.86 -10.14
C THR A 40 -1.27 -6.39 -10.26
N GLY A 41 -0.18 -5.96 -9.66
CA GLY A 41 0.36 -4.62 -9.86
C GLY A 41 1.23 -4.53 -11.11
N LYS A 42 1.18 -3.37 -11.79
CA LYS A 42 2.26 -2.94 -12.69
C LYS A 42 3.44 -2.40 -11.87
N PRO A 43 4.65 -2.32 -12.46
CA PRO A 43 5.77 -1.63 -11.84
C PRO A 43 5.37 -0.28 -11.28
N CYS A 44 5.62 -0.07 -9.99
CA CYS A 44 5.20 1.12 -9.25
C CYS A 44 6.38 1.94 -8.75
N THR A 45 6.10 3.19 -8.41
CA THR A 45 7.09 4.12 -7.83
C THR A 45 6.62 4.56 -6.46
N LEU A 46 7.53 4.52 -5.48
CA LEU A 46 7.31 5.00 -4.12
C LEU A 46 8.44 5.93 -3.70
N ASP A 47 8.13 7.20 -3.46
CA ASP A 47 9.04 8.14 -2.79
C ASP A 47 8.78 8.08 -1.28
N LEU A 48 9.44 7.14 -0.59
CA LEU A 48 9.20 6.80 0.82
C LEU A 48 9.75 7.82 1.81
N ARG A 49 9.13 8.99 1.83
CA ARG A 49 9.38 10.06 2.80
C ARG A 49 8.11 10.87 2.99
N ALA A 50 8.03 11.62 4.09
CA ALA A 50 6.94 12.58 4.26
C ALA A 50 6.92 13.58 3.09
N GLY A 51 5.75 13.77 2.48
CA GLY A 51 5.52 14.55 1.27
C GLY A 51 5.94 13.87 -0.04
N GLY A 52 6.40 12.62 0.01
CA GLY A 52 6.68 11.82 -1.18
C GLY A 52 5.42 11.20 -1.76
N LEU A 53 5.42 10.97 -3.07
CA LEU A 53 4.28 10.42 -3.80
C LEU A 53 4.43 8.92 -4.03
N PHE A 54 3.30 8.22 -4.14
CA PHE A 54 3.24 6.89 -4.73
C PHE A 54 2.35 6.89 -5.98
N ASP A 55 2.77 6.10 -6.98
CA ASP A 55 1.98 5.81 -8.18
C ASP A 55 2.07 4.31 -8.44
N LEU A 56 0.93 3.63 -8.33
CA LEU A 56 0.78 2.21 -8.63
C LEU A 56 -0.48 1.99 -9.47
N THR A 57 -0.48 0.94 -10.27
CA THR A 57 -1.65 0.55 -11.07
C THR A 57 -1.97 -0.90 -10.82
N LEU A 58 -3.17 -1.18 -10.32
CA LEU A 58 -3.70 -2.53 -10.16
C LEU A 58 -4.37 -2.99 -11.45
N CYS A 59 -4.13 -4.21 -11.87
CA CYS A 59 -4.78 -4.84 -13.01
C CYS A 59 -5.69 -5.97 -12.53
N ALA A 60 -6.96 -5.89 -12.89
CA ALA A 60 -7.92 -6.95 -12.66
C ALA A 60 -7.70 -8.13 -13.64
N PRO A 61 -8.20 -9.33 -13.34
CA PRO A 61 -8.13 -10.49 -14.23
C PRO A 61 -8.73 -10.27 -15.63
N ASP A 62 -9.67 -9.34 -15.76
CA ASP A 62 -10.31 -8.98 -17.04
C ASP A 62 -9.48 -7.99 -17.89
N GLY A 63 -8.31 -7.58 -17.39
CA GLY A 63 -7.40 -6.61 -18.03
C GLY A 63 -7.66 -5.15 -17.66
N THR A 64 -8.71 -4.85 -16.88
CA THR A 64 -9.01 -3.48 -16.44
C THR A 64 -7.91 -2.96 -15.52
N SER A 65 -7.47 -1.73 -15.75
CA SER A 65 -6.42 -1.07 -14.96
C SER A 65 -7.00 0.01 -14.05
N TYR A 66 -6.59 0.00 -12.80
CA TYR A 66 -7.01 0.92 -11.74
C TYR A 66 -5.78 1.67 -11.21
N PRO A 67 -5.55 2.93 -11.61
CA PRO A 67 -4.48 3.73 -11.05
C PRO A 67 -4.81 4.11 -9.61
N CYS A 68 -3.84 3.96 -8.72
CA CYS A 68 -3.90 4.38 -7.32
C CYS A 68 -2.69 5.29 -7.06
N ARG A 69 -2.98 6.52 -6.66
CA ARG A 69 -1.98 7.55 -6.41
C ARG A 69 -2.31 8.26 -5.12
N GLY A 70 -1.29 8.72 -4.44
CA GLY A 70 -1.45 9.50 -3.22
C GLY A 70 -0.11 9.96 -2.67
N MET A 71 -0.16 10.55 -1.49
CA MET A 71 1.00 11.12 -0.82
C MET A 71 1.22 10.46 0.55
N PHE A 72 2.48 10.20 0.89
CA PHE A 72 2.87 9.82 2.24
C PHE A 72 2.90 11.06 3.14
N HIS A 73 2.15 11.02 4.23
CA HIS A 73 2.20 12.05 5.27
C HIS A 73 3.24 11.73 6.35
N GLU A 74 3.43 10.44 6.65
CA GLU A 74 4.33 9.98 7.70
C GLU A 74 4.94 8.63 7.31
N ILE A 75 6.27 8.51 7.49
CA ILE A 75 7.03 7.28 7.32
C ILE A 75 7.96 7.16 8.52
N VAL A 76 7.68 6.22 9.41
CA VAL A 76 8.54 5.87 10.56
C VAL A 76 8.87 4.40 10.41
N GLU A 77 10.08 4.08 9.97
CA GLU A 77 10.49 2.69 9.74
C GLU A 77 10.90 2.00 11.07
N PRO A 78 10.47 0.75 11.35
CA PRO A 78 9.51 -0.10 10.63
C PRO A 78 8.11 -0.10 11.28
N GLU A 79 7.61 1.08 11.65
CA GLU A 79 6.54 1.26 12.62
C GLU A 79 5.22 1.74 12.06
N ARG A 80 5.27 2.73 11.17
CA ARG A 80 4.09 3.50 10.78
C ARG A 80 4.22 4.07 9.39
N ILE A 81 3.16 3.93 8.62
CA ILE A 81 2.96 4.52 7.29
C ILE A 81 1.60 5.22 7.34
N VAL A 82 1.56 6.49 6.98
CA VAL A 82 0.32 7.26 6.83
C VAL A 82 0.30 7.85 5.44
N TYR A 83 -0.78 7.63 4.69
CA TYR A 83 -0.94 8.13 3.33
C TYR A 83 -2.40 8.47 3.01
N ASP A 84 -2.60 9.32 2.00
CA ASP A 84 -3.90 9.59 1.37
C ASP A 84 -4.08 8.79 0.06
N GLY A 85 -5.32 8.62 -0.39
CA GLY A 85 -5.69 7.90 -1.61
C GLY A 85 -7.20 7.85 -1.84
#